data_AF-A0A919NRY8-F1
#
_entry.id   AF-A0A919NRY8-F1
#
_cell.length_a   1.000
_cell.length_b   1.000
_cell.length_c   1.000
_cell.angle_alpha   90.00
_cell.angle_beta   90.00
_cell.angle_gamma   90.00
#
_symmetry.space_group_name_H-M   'P 1'
#
loop_
_entity.id
_entity.type
_entity.pdbx_description
1 polymer ?
#
loop_
_entity_poly.entity_id
_entity_poly.type
_entity_poly.pdbx_seq_one_letter_code
_entity_poly.pdbx_strand_id
1 'polypeptide(L)'
;MTEDADPERWPVVWADMHYEDWRVHRKTMSEFLLEIIADPPLGLAELAGADLASSPPFKAFPPRLKAVDLKDREEQIRQAGADFPALPDESEPLLTAVIADGVKATATDWAAVARQAGVEFPADYRRFYDALGPGVFCDITIVGPEAAAGWNLWDLLQTGRDRLIPSVPYVRFHPDAGGAIPWGVTPDGWLLCWQTWAAGPPSWTVVAVGPQLARSDFTELSFASFLLNYSGVWQNRNIFLLDHVPWSGPPAFRGAGDEGVDRA
;
A
#
# COMPACT_ATOMS: atom_id res chain seq x y z
N MET A 1 7.61 29.77 -3.51
CA MET A 1 8.66 30.03 -2.51
C MET A 1 10.02 29.59 -3.06
N THR A 2 10.43 30.23 -4.16
CA THR A 2 11.76 30.10 -4.79
C THR A 2 12.23 31.52 -5.12
N GLU A 3 12.02 32.44 -4.18
CA GLU A 3 12.30 33.87 -4.37
C GLU A 3 13.80 34.12 -4.39
N ASP A 4 14.57 33.22 -3.76
CA ASP A 4 16.02 33.16 -3.90
C ASP A 4 16.41 32.18 -5.02
N ALA A 5 17.37 32.59 -5.85
CA ALA A 5 17.91 31.76 -6.92
C ALA A 5 18.80 30.63 -6.39
N ASP A 6 19.27 30.75 -5.14
CA ASP A 6 20.05 29.75 -4.44
C ASP A 6 19.14 28.77 -3.69
N PRO A 7 19.06 27.48 -4.09
CA PRO A 7 18.21 26.48 -3.45
C PRO A 7 18.58 26.19 -2.00
N GLU A 8 19.83 26.44 -1.61
CA GLU A 8 20.29 26.26 -0.22
C GLU A 8 19.70 27.31 0.73
N ARG A 9 19.10 28.38 0.18
CA ARG A 9 18.44 29.44 0.92
C ARG A 9 16.93 29.30 0.95
N TRP A 10 16.40 28.27 0.30
CA TRP A 10 14.97 28.03 0.31
C TRP A 10 14.55 27.64 1.72
N PRO A 11 13.54 28.32 2.30
CA PRO A 11 13.04 27.93 3.60
C PRO A 11 12.33 26.58 3.49
N VAL A 12 12.45 25.76 4.54
CA VAL A 12 11.69 24.51 4.65
C VAL A 12 10.24 24.85 4.99
N VAL A 13 9.31 24.27 4.26
CA VAL A 13 7.88 24.41 4.51
C VAL A 13 7.33 23.06 4.91
N TRP A 14 6.52 23.06 5.95
CA TRP A 14 5.75 21.90 6.36
C TRP A 14 4.28 22.32 6.50
N ALA A 15 3.38 21.49 5.97
CA ALA A 15 1.96 21.61 6.16
C ALA A 15 1.40 20.38 6.88
N ASP A 16 0.32 20.56 7.64
CA ASP A 16 -0.43 19.43 8.19
C ASP A 16 -1.03 18.55 7.06
N MET A 17 -1.53 17.37 7.43
CA MET A 17 -2.02 16.41 6.45
C MET A 17 -3.25 16.90 5.66
N HIS A 18 -3.98 17.91 6.17
CA HIS A 18 -5.13 18.52 5.51
C HIS A 18 -4.78 19.78 4.72
N TYR A 19 -3.52 20.22 4.75
CA TYR A 19 -3.04 21.49 4.17
C TYR A 19 -3.77 22.73 4.70
N GLU A 20 -4.30 22.65 5.92
CA GLU A 20 -4.96 23.75 6.60
C GLU A 20 -3.94 24.62 7.35
N ASP A 21 -2.90 23.99 7.90
CA ASP A 21 -1.86 24.67 8.68
C ASP A 21 -0.50 24.57 7.99
N TRP A 22 0.12 25.72 7.75
CA TRP A 22 1.40 25.84 7.06
C TRP A 22 2.41 26.58 7.95
N ARG A 23 3.61 26.02 8.07
CA ARG A 23 4.73 26.63 8.78
C ARG A 23 5.94 26.79 7.86
N VAL A 24 6.71 27.85 8.09
CA VAL A 24 7.92 28.17 7.34
C VAL A 24 9.11 28.23 8.30
N HIS A 25 10.06 27.34 8.09
CA HIS A 25 11.30 27.27 8.85
C HIS A 25 12.44 27.85 8.02
N ARG A 26 13.06 28.93 8.50
CA ARG A 26 14.25 29.54 7.88
C ARG A 26 15.51 28.79 8.31
N LYS A 27 15.54 27.50 8.00
CA LYS A 27 16.64 26.57 8.26
C LYS A 27 16.94 25.83 6.97
N THR A 28 18.13 25.29 6.85
CA THR A 28 18.42 24.30 5.80
C THR A 28 17.61 23.02 6.05
N MET A 29 17.39 22.20 5.02
CA MET A 29 16.70 20.92 5.18
C MET A 29 17.39 20.03 6.22
N SER A 30 18.72 19.99 6.20
CA SER A 30 19.51 19.17 7.13
C SER A 30 19.36 19.62 8.58
N GLU A 31 19.37 20.93 8.85
CA GLU A 31 19.16 21.47 10.21
C GLU A 31 17.74 21.19 10.73
N PHE A 32 16.74 21.32 9.85
CA PHE A 32 15.35 21.02 10.18
C PHE A 32 15.15 19.53 10.51
N LEU A 33 15.74 18.63 9.72
CA LEU A 33 15.68 17.19 9.98
C LEU A 33 16.41 16.80 11.26
N LEU A 34 17.58 17.40 11.52
CA LEU A 34 18.33 17.15 12.75
C LEU A 34 17.57 17.61 14.00
N GLU A 35 16.83 18.71 13.92
CA GLU A 35 15.99 19.20 15.01
C GLU A 35 14.82 18.25 15.31
N ILE A 36 14.13 17.74 14.28
CA ILE A 36 13.06 16.74 14.43
C ILE A 36 13.60 15.46 15.10
N ILE A 37 14.82 15.06 14.75
CA ILE A 37 15.43 13.83 15.27
C ILE A 37 15.98 14.02 16.69
N ALA A 38 16.50 15.20 17.03
CA ALA A 38 17.20 15.46 18.29
C ALA A 38 16.27 15.86 19.46
N ASP A 39 15.10 16.45 19.19
CA ASP A 39 14.15 16.86 20.23
C ASP A 39 12.73 16.32 19.95
N PRO A 40 12.39 15.11 20.45
CA PRO A 40 11.13 14.44 20.15
C PRO A 40 9.83 15.09 20.66
N PRO A 41 9.78 16.15 21.52
CA PRO A 41 8.53 16.90 21.75
C PRO A 41 8.05 17.68 20.52
N LEU A 42 8.91 17.95 19.53
CA LEU A 42 8.53 18.39 18.18
C LEU A 42 7.98 17.22 17.33
N GLY A 43 8.23 15.98 17.76
CA GLY A 43 7.82 14.75 17.10
C GLY A 43 6.46 14.27 17.61
N LEU A 44 5.49 14.19 16.70
CA LEU A 44 4.14 13.62 16.88
C LEU A 44 3.12 14.45 17.68
N ALA A 45 3.46 15.06 18.83
CA ALA A 45 2.45 15.79 19.63
C ALA A 45 2.07 17.16 19.03
N GLU A 46 3.05 17.94 18.55
CA GLU A 46 2.78 19.20 17.82
C GLU A 46 2.21 18.95 16.40
N LEU A 47 2.50 17.78 15.83
CA LEU A 47 1.94 17.28 14.56
C LEU A 47 0.46 16.87 14.69
N ALA A 48 -0.03 16.58 15.91
CA ALA A 48 -1.33 15.98 16.16
C ALA A 48 -2.34 16.88 16.92
N GLY A 49 -2.03 18.15 17.15
CA GLY A 49 -3.03 19.14 17.58
C GLY A 49 -2.76 19.86 18.90
N ALA A 50 -1.89 20.86 18.88
CA ALA A 50 -1.83 21.89 19.91
C ALA A 50 -2.36 23.23 19.39
N ASP A 51 -3.02 23.99 20.26
CA ASP A 51 -3.62 25.31 20.01
C ASP A 51 -2.53 26.39 19.80
N LEU A 52 -2.56 27.06 18.64
CA LEU A 52 -1.44 27.84 18.07
C LEU A 52 -1.87 29.24 17.59
N ALA A 53 -2.72 29.93 18.34
CA ALA A 53 -3.34 31.21 17.94
C ALA A 53 -2.41 32.46 17.91
N SER A 54 -1.07 32.35 17.91
CA SER A 54 -0.19 33.51 18.12
C SER A 54 0.72 33.93 16.95
N SER A 55 0.54 33.40 15.74
CA SER A 55 1.17 33.96 14.53
C SER A 55 0.13 34.51 13.56
N PRO A 56 0.39 35.66 12.89
CA PRO A 56 -0.57 36.25 11.99
C PRO A 56 -0.92 35.27 10.86
N PRO A 57 -2.21 35.15 10.48
CA PRO A 57 -2.64 34.20 9.48
C PRO A 57 -1.96 34.52 8.15
N PHE A 58 -1.22 33.56 7.61
CA PHE A 58 -0.87 33.58 6.20
C PHE A 58 -2.17 33.65 5.40
N LYS A 59 -2.16 34.46 4.33
CA LYS A 59 -3.26 34.47 3.37
C LYS A 59 -3.23 33.10 2.68
N ALA A 60 -4.22 32.26 2.96
CA ALA A 60 -4.38 30.97 2.32
C ALA A 60 -4.21 31.15 0.80
N PHE A 61 -3.23 30.46 0.22
CA PHE A 61 -3.21 30.31 -1.22
C PHE A 61 -4.45 29.48 -1.56
N PRO A 62 -5.29 29.90 -2.53
CA PRO A 62 -6.36 29.03 -2.99
C PRO A 62 -5.71 27.71 -3.42
N PRO A 63 -6.29 26.55 -3.09
CA PRO A 63 -5.73 25.27 -3.45
C PRO A 63 -5.55 25.25 -4.97
N ARG A 64 -4.31 25.42 -5.42
CA ARG A 64 -3.92 25.16 -6.82
C ARG A 64 -3.57 23.68 -6.96
N LEU A 65 -4.37 22.80 -6.35
CA LEU A 65 -4.56 21.49 -6.96
C LEU A 65 -5.42 21.76 -8.18
N LYS A 66 -4.76 22.03 -9.32
CA LYS A 66 -5.43 21.83 -10.60
C LYS A 66 -5.98 20.41 -10.53
N ALA A 67 -7.26 20.23 -10.85
CA ALA A 67 -7.81 18.91 -11.09
C ALA A 67 -6.81 18.19 -12.01
N VAL A 68 -6.17 17.14 -11.49
CA VAL A 68 -5.22 16.37 -12.28
C VAL A 68 -6.05 15.80 -13.43
N ASP A 69 -5.70 16.14 -14.67
CA ASP A 69 -6.35 15.53 -15.82
C ASP A 69 -6.09 14.02 -15.71
N LEU A 70 -7.17 13.25 -15.63
CA LEU A 70 -7.10 11.81 -15.44
C LEU A 70 -6.33 11.15 -16.60
N LYS A 71 -6.33 11.76 -17.79
CA LYS A 71 -5.54 11.28 -18.94
C LYS A 71 -4.05 11.52 -18.77
N ASP A 72 -3.66 12.68 -18.26
CA ASP A 72 -2.25 12.98 -17.95
C ASP A 72 -1.72 12.02 -16.87
N ARG A 73 -2.58 11.65 -15.92
CA ARG A 73 -2.27 10.65 -14.88
C ARG A 73 -2.11 9.24 -15.45
N GLU A 74 -3.01 8.81 -16.35
CA GLU A 74 -2.89 7.50 -17.02
C GLU A 74 -1.59 7.39 -17.81
N GLU A 75 -1.21 8.47 -18.50
CA GLU A 75 0.07 8.56 -19.20
C GLU A 75 1.24 8.49 -18.22
N GLN A 76 1.19 9.22 -17.09
CA GLN A 76 2.23 9.18 -16.07
C GLN A 76 2.38 7.80 -15.42
N ILE A 77 1.27 7.11 -15.11
CA ILE A 77 1.29 5.74 -14.55
C ILE A 77 1.87 4.77 -15.58
N ARG A 78 1.53 4.93 -16.86
CA ARG A 78 2.07 4.11 -17.94
C ARG A 78 3.57 4.34 -18.13
N GLN A 79 4.01 5.59 -18.11
CA GLN A 79 5.41 5.98 -18.24
C GLN A 79 6.24 5.57 -17.03
N ALA A 80 5.74 5.81 -15.81
CA ALA A 80 6.38 5.36 -14.58
C ALA A 80 6.50 3.83 -14.55
N GLY A 81 5.45 3.13 -14.95
CA GLY A 81 5.37 1.66 -14.99
C GLY A 81 6.27 0.99 -16.04
N ALA A 82 6.77 1.71 -17.04
CA ALA A 82 7.50 1.12 -18.17
C ALA A 82 8.93 0.70 -17.81
N ASP A 83 9.55 1.35 -16.84
CA ASP A 83 10.95 1.14 -16.44
C ASP A 83 11.09 0.38 -15.10
N PHE A 84 9.99 -0.11 -14.52
CA PHE A 84 10.08 -0.90 -13.28
C PHE A 84 10.76 -2.24 -13.56
N PRO A 85 11.86 -2.55 -12.85
CA PRO A 85 12.52 -3.83 -13.01
C PRO A 85 11.62 -4.98 -12.54
N ALA A 86 11.86 -6.17 -13.07
CA ALA A 86 11.28 -7.37 -12.50
C ALA A 86 11.73 -7.51 -11.04
N LEU A 87 10.76 -7.76 -10.16
CA LEU A 87 10.98 -7.98 -8.74
C LEU A 87 11.42 -9.43 -8.51
N PRO A 88 12.21 -9.69 -7.45
CA PRO A 88 12.64 -11.04 -7.14
C PRO A 88 11.44 -11.91 -6.73
N ASP A 89 11.49 -13.15 -7.19
CA ASP A 89 10.54 -14.20 -6.83
C ASP A 89 11.05 -14.92 -5.58
N GLU A 90 10.49 -14.53 -4.44
CA GLU A 90 10.91 -14.98 -3.11
C GLU A 90 9.91 -16.00 -2.53
N SER A 91 9.21 -16.72 -3.42
CA SER A 91 8.23 -17.73 -3.01
C SER A 91 8.85 -18.85 -2.18
N GLU A 92 10.07 -19.27 -2.54
CA GLU A 92 10.73 -20.42 -1.88
C GLU A 92 11.17 -20.08 -0.44
N PRO A 93 11.86 -18.96 -0.17
CA PRO A 93 12.14 -18.53 1.20
C PRO A 93 10.86 -18.31 2.02
N LEU A 94 9.81 -17.74 1.41
CA LEU A 94 8.53 -17.57 2.09
C LEU A 94 7.94 -18.92 2.51
N LEU A 95 7.76 -19.85 1.59
CA LEU A 95 7.19 -21.16 1.86
C LEU A 95 8.00 -21.97 2.87
N THR A 96 9.33 -21.79 2.88
CA THR A 96 10.22 -22.41 3.88
C THR A 96 10.04 -21.80 5.27
N ALA A 97 9.81 -20.49 5.37
CA ALA A 97 9.68 -19.80 6.64
C ALA A 97 8.32 -20.00 7.32
N VAL A 98 7.25 -20.19 6.53
CA VAL A 98 5.87 -20.25 7.04
C VAL A 98 5.64 -21.50 7.89
N ILE A 99 5.13 -21.30 9.10
CA ILE A 99 4.53 -22.36 9.92
C ILE A 99 3.06 -22.48 9.51
N ALA A 100 2.74 -23.47 8.68
CA ALA A 100 1.42 -23.61 8.08
C ALA A 100 0.56 -24.64 8.82
N ASP A 101 -0.71 -24.31 9.05
CA ASP A 101 -1.75 -25.17 9.62
C ASP A 101 -3.04 -25.08 8.79
N GLY A 102 -3.80 -26.19 8.74
CA GLY A 102 -5.07 -26.25 8.00
C GLY A 102 -4.97 -26.02 6.49
N VAL A 103 -3.79 -26.24 5.89
CA VAL A 103 -3.54 -26.01 4.47
C VAL A 103 -4.25 -27.04 3.61
N LYS A 104 -4.84 -26.56 2.51
CA LYS A 104 -5.35 -27.40 1.43
C LYS A 104 -4.75 -26.92 0.12
N ALA A 105 -3.82 -27.70 -0.43
CA ALA A 105 -3.21 -27.39 -1.72
C ALA A 105 -4.31 -27.22 -2.79
N THR A 106 -4.17 -26.17 -3.59
CA THR A 106 -5.18 -25.79 -4.58
C THR A 106 -4.59 -26.01 -5.96
N ALA A 107 -5.19 -26.86 -6.78
CA ALA A 107 -4.80 -27.01 -8.18
C ALA A 107 -5.55 -25.96 -9.03
N THR A 108 -5.09 -24.72 -8.97
CA THR A 108 -5.76 -23.57 -9.60
C THR A 108 -5.48 -23.55 -11.11
N ASP A 109 -6.51 -23.38 -11.95
CA ASP A 109 -6.30 -23.13 -13.39
C ASP A 109 -5.95 -21.65 -13.61
N TRP A 110 -4.67 -21.31 -13.43
CA TRP A 110 -4.17 -19.95 -13.62
C TRP A 110 -4.40 -19.39 -15.02
N ALA A 111 -4.52 -20.24 -16.04
CA ALA A 111 -4.83 -19.78 -17.40
C ALA A 111 -6.30 -19.34 -17.51
N ALA A 112 -7.22 -20.05 -16.86
CA ALA A 112 -8.61 -19.62 -16.75
C ALA A 112 -8.75 -18.34 -15.90
N VAL A 113 -8.08 -18.28 -14.75
CA VAL A 113 -8.03 -17.09 -13.90
C VAL A 113 -7.51 -15.88 -14.67
N ALA A 114 -6.41 -16.02 -15.41
CA ALA A 114 -5.84 -14.92 -16.19
C ALA A 114 -6.78 -14.45 -17.32
N ARG A 115 -7.49 -15.37 -17.98
CA ARG A 115 -8.52 -15.02 -18.98
C ARG A 115 -9.69 -14.27 -18.36
N GLN A 116 -10.14 -14.67 -17.17
CA GLN A 116 -11.21 -13.99 -16.45
C GLN A 116 -10.77 -12.59 -15.99
N ALA A 117 -9.54 -12.47 -15.49
CA ALA A 117 -8.98 -11.21 -15.04
C ALA A 117 -8.65 -10.27 -16.20
N GLY A 118 -8.32 -10.80 -17.38
CA GLY A 118 -7.73 -10.02 -18.48
C GLY A 118 -6.26 -9.67 -18.25
N VAL A 119 -5.64 -10.22 -17.20
CA VAL A 119 -4.25 -10.02 -16.82
C VAL A 119 -3.68 -11.30 -16.19
N GLU A 120 -2.37 -11.49 -16.28
CA GLU A 120 -1.67 -12.51 -15.51
C GLU A 120 -1.41 -12.06 -14.07
N PHE A 121 -1.14 -13.00 -13.16
CA PHE A 121 -0.82 -12.71 -11.75
C PHE A 121 0.67 -12.91 -11.46
N PRO A 122 1.26 -12.26 -10.45
CA PRO A 122 2.67 -12.47 -10.08
C PRO A 122 3.00 -13.93 -9.78
N ALA A 123 4.17 -14.40 -10.22
CA ALA A 123 4.56 -15.82 -10.13
C ALA A 123 4.69 -16.30 -8.68
N ASP A 124 5.17 -15.43 -7.80
CA ASP A 124 5.35 -15.69 -6.37
C ASP A 124 4.00 -15.90 -5.66
N TYR A 125 2.99 -15.10 -5.99
CA TYR A 125 1.62 -15.29 -5.52
C TYR A 125 1.03 -16.62 -6.01
N ARG A 126 1.18 -16.93 -7.30
CA ARG A 126 0.64 -18.19 -7.85
C ARG A 126 1.21 -19.41 -7.14
N ARG A 127 2.53 -19.42 -6.92
CA ARG A 127 3.21 -20.50 -6.17
C ARG A 127 2.75 -20.58 -4.72
N PHE A 128 2.64 -19.43 -4.05
CA PHE A 128 2.11 -19.37 -2.69
C PHE A 128 0.71 -19.97 -2.63
N TYR A 129 -0.18 -19.54 -3.53
CA TYR A 129 -1.57 -19.93 -3.53
C TYR A 129 -1.78 -21.41 -3.92
N ASP A 130 -0.99 -21.94 -4.86
CA ASP A 130 -1.04 -23.38 -5.17
C ASP A 130 -0.58 -24.24 -3.99
N ALA A 131 0.41 -23.76 -3.23
CA ALA A 131 0.95 -24.46 -2.06
C ALA A 131 0.04 -24.36 -0.82
N LEU A 132 -0.46 -23.15 -0.52
CA LEU A 132 -1.12 -22.84 0.76
C LEU A 132 -2.62 -22.53 0.63
N GLY A 133 -3.06 -22.08 -0.54
CA GLY A 133 -4.43 -21.63 -0.79
C GLY A 133 -4.76 -20.28 -0.13
N PRO A 134 -6.05 -19.92 -0.06
CA PRO A 134 -6.51 -18.77 0.71
C PRO A 134 -6.41 -19.05 2.21
N GLY A 135 -6.25 -18.01 3.02
CA GLY A 135 -6.09 -18.16 4.46
C GLY A 135 -5.57 -16.90 5.14
N VAL A 136 -5.23 -17.00 6.41
CA VAL A 136 -4.66 -15.90 7.19
C VAL A 136 -3.16 -16.12 7.34
N PHE A 137 -2.36 -15.23 6.76
CA PHE A 137 -0.92 -15.15 7.03
C PHE A 137 -0.67 -14.09 8.10
N CYS A 138 -0.11 -14.47 9.25
CA CYS A 138 -0.03 -13.63 10.44
C CYS A 138 -1.44 -13.15 10.85
N ASP A 139 -1.78 -11.91 10.49
CA ASP A 139 -3.08 -11.25 10.63
C ASP A 139 -3.66 -10.77 9.29
N ILE A 140 -2.94 -10.96 8.18
CA ILE A 140 -3.39 -10.63 6.82
C ILE A 140 -4.27 -11.76 6.31
N THR A 141 -5.53 -11.44 5.99
CA THR A 141 -6.41 -12.33 5.25
C THR A 141 -6.01 -12.30 3.78
N ILE A 142 -5.53 -13.42 3.24
CA ILE A 142 -5.15 -13.61 1.84
C ILE A 142 -6.30 -14.29 1.10
N VAL A 143 -6.76 -13.64 0.03
CA VAL A 143 -7.88 -14.09 -0.79
C VAL A 143 -7.41 -14.74 -2.10
N GLY A 144 -8.31 -15.49 -2.73
CA GLY A 144 -8.04 -16.24 -3.95
C GLY A 144 -9.12 -16.12 -5.02
N PRO A 145 -8.78 -16.31 -6.31
CA PRO A 145 -9.72 -16.16 -7.42
C PRO A 145 -10.83 -17.23 -7.47
N GLU A 146 -10.54 -18.44 -6.96
CA GLU A 146 -11.46 -19.59 -6.96
C GLU A 146 -11.94 -19.95 -5.54
N ALA A 147 -11.68 -19.08 -4.57
CA ALA A 147 -12.04 -19.32 -3.17
C ALA A 147 -13.52 -19.07 -2.89
N ALA A 148 -14.03 -19.67 -1.80
CA ALA A 148 -15.39 -19.47 -1.33
C ALA A 148 -15.67 -18.00 -0.93
N ALA A 149 -16.96 -17.66 -0.81
CA ALA A 149 -17.40 -16.33 -0.38
C ALA A 149 -16.72 -15.95 0.96
N GLY A 150 -16.25 -14.70 1.04
CA GLY A 150 -15.46 -14.21 2.19
C GLY A 150 -13.95 -14.42 2.06
N TRP A 151 -13.51 -15.31 1.17
CA TRP A 151 -12.11 -15.54 0.81
C TRP A 151 -11.82 -15.23 -0.66
N ASN A 152 -12.81 -14.72 -1.39
CA ASN A 152 -12.74 -14.54 -2.83
C ASN A 152 -12.12 -13.18 -3.22
N LEU A 153 -11.15 -13.22 -4.13
CA LEU A 153 -10.44 -12.05 -4.62
C LEU A 153 -11.36 -11.08 -5.37
N TRP A 154 -12.33 -11.59 -6.12
CA TRP A 154 -13.28 -10.77 -6.89
C TRP A 154 -14.23 -10.02 -5.98
N ASP A 155 -14.66 -10.63 -4.87
CA ASP A 155 -15.47 -9.96 -3.85
C ASP A 155 -14.71 -8.80 -3.21
N LEU A 156 -13.42 -9.00 -2.91
CA LEU A 156 -12.57 -7.96 -2.34
C LEU A 156 -12.33 -6.82 -3.34
N LEU A 157 -12.08 -7.15 -4.61
CA LEU A 157 -11.97 -6.16 -5.69
C LEU A 157 -13.26 -5.34 -5.84
N GLN A 158 -14.43 -5.99 -5.82
CA GLN A 158 -15.70 -5.27 -5.89
C GLN A 158 -15.92 -4.40 -4.65
N THR A 159 -15.60 -4.90 -3.45
CA THR A 159 -15.69 -4.13 -2.22
C THR A 159 -14.82 -2.86 -2.28
N GLY A 160 -13.60 -2.97 -2.82
CA GLY A 160 -12.72 -1.80 -3.04
C GLY A 160 -13.33 -0.79 -4.00
N ARG A 161 -13.90 -1.27 -5.12
CA ARG A 161 -14.57 -0.43 -6.13
C ARG A 161 -15.80 0.28 -5.57
N ASP A 162 -16.64 -0.41 -4.80
CA ASP A 162 -17.87 0.13 -4.22
C ASP A 162 -17.58 1.19 -3.14
N ARG A 163 -16.39 1.14 -2.52
CA ARG A 163 -15.92 2.12 -1.53
C ARG A 163 -15.29 3.36 -2.15
N LEU A 164 -15.04 3.39 -3.46
CA LEU A 164 -14.42 4.55 -4.11
C LEU A 164 -15.31 5.79 -3.96
N ILE A 165 -14.76 6.82 -3.33
CA ILE A 165 -15.40 8.13 -3.26
C ILE A 165 -14.92 8.94 -4.47
N PRO A 166 -15.81 9.47 -5.33
CA PRO A 166 -15.43 10.19 -6.55
C PRO A 166 -14.48 11.37 -6.33
N SER A 167 -14.45 11.93 -5.11
CA SER A 167 -13.59 13.05 -4.73
C SER A 167 -12.17 12.64 -4.28
N VAL A 168 -11.86 11.34 -4.20
CA VAL A 168 -10.53 10.83 -3.82
C VAL A 168 -9.88 10.19 -5.05
N PRO A 169 -9.13 10.95 -5.86
CA PRO A 169 -8.70 10.51 -7.19
C PRO A 169 -7.50 9.55 -7.21
N TYR A 170 -7.00 9.11 -6.05
CA TYR A 170 -5.66 8.53 -5.94
C TYR A 170 -5.61 7.01 -6.06
N VAL A 171 -6.70 6.32 -5.75
CA VAL A 171 -6.80 4.86 -5.85
C VAL A 171 -7.74 4.49 -6.99
N ARG A 172 -7.28 3.60 -7.86
CA ARG A 172 -8.10 2.97 -8.89
C ARG A 172 -8.03 1.47 -8.71
N PHE A 173 -9.03 0.78 -9.20
CA PHE A 173 -9.09 -0.68 -9.18
C PHE A 173 -9.27 -1.22 -10.59
N HIS A 174 -8.66 -2.37 -10.86
CA HIS A 174 -8.83 -3.09 -12.12
C HIS A 174 -10.33 -3.25 -12.48
N PRO A 175 -10.76 -3.10 -13.75
CA PRO A 175 -9.94 -3.04 -14.98
C PRO A 175 -9.58 -1.63 -15.46
N ASP A 176 -9.67 -0.61 -14.61
CA ASP A 176 -9.16 0.72 -14.96
C ASP A 176 -7.65 0.63 -15.27
N ALA A 177 -7.16 1.43 -16.22
CA ALA A 177 -5.74 1.42 -16.59
C ALA A 177 -4.85 1.75 -15.37
N GLY A 178 -3.95 0.83 -15.03
CA GLY A 178 -3.14 0.94 -13.81
C GLY A 178 -3.94 0.81 -12.52
N GLY A 179 -5.12 0.20 -12.56
CA GLY A 179 -5.94 -0.06 -11.39
C GLY A 179 -5.37 -1.19 -10.56
N ALA A 180 -5.36 -1.02 -9.24
CA ALA A 180 -4.84 -2.03 -8.33
C ALA A 180 -5.75 -3.26 -8.26
N ILE A 181 -5.18 -4.42 -7.94
CA ILE A 181 -5.91 -5.68 -7.69
C ILE A 181 -5.66 -6.08 -6.24
N PRO A 182 -6.66 -6.04 -5.35
CA PRO A 182 -6.48 -6.43 -3.96
C PRO A 182 -6.35 -7.95 -3.85
N TRP A 183 -5.42 -8.39 -3.00
CA TRP A 183 -5.14 -9.80 -2.73
C TRP A 183 -5.14 -10.13 -1.25
N GLY A 184 -5.13 -9.11 -0.39
CA GLY A 184 -5.28 -9.31 1.03
C GLY A 184 -5.85 -8.11 1.76
N VAL A 185 -6.26 -8.36 3.00
CA VAL A 185 -6.81 -7.34 3.90
C VAL A 185 -6.36 -7.59 5.34
N THR A 186 -5.94 -6.53 6.03
CA THR A 186 -5.62 -6.57 7.45
C THR A 186 -6.90 -6.40 8.31
N PRO A 187 -6.87 -6.72 9.62
CA PRO A 187 -8.06 -6.64 10.47
C PRO A 187 -8.63 -5.22 10.61
N ASP A 188 -7.76 -4.21 10.52
CA ASP A 188 -8.10 -2.78 10.55
C ASP A 188 -8.50 -2.23 9.16
N GLY A 189 -8.50 -3.08 8.12
CA GLY A 189 -9.12 -2.78 6.83
C GLY A 189 -8.17 -2.22 5.76
N TRP A 190 -6.85 -2.30 5.95
CA TRP A 190 -5.92 -1.99 4.86
C TRP A 190 -6.07 -3.02 3.74
N LEU A 191 -6.26 -2.54 2.52
CA LEU A 191 -6.23 -3.39 1.34
C LEU A 191 -4.78 -3.50 0.85
N LEU A 192 -4.30 -4.73 0.75
CA LEU A 192 -3.03 -5.03 0.13
C LEU A 192 -3.29 -5.40 -1.32
N CYS A 193 -2.77 -4.61 -2.25
CA CYS A 193 -3.03 -4.75 -3.67
C CYS A 193 -1.75 -4.90 -4.48
N TRP A 194 -1.86 -5.52 -5.66
CA TRP A 194 -0.85 -5.33 -6.70
C TRP A 194 -1.16 -4.08 -7.49
N GLN A 195 -0.15 -3.25 -7.70
CA GLN A 195 -0.22 -2.18 -8.66
C GLN A 195 0.08 -2.73 -10.07
N THR A 196 -0.91 -2.68 -10.97
CA THR A 196 -0.80 -3.32 -12.30
C THR A 196 -0.08 -2.41 -13.30
N TRP A 197 1.25 -2.32 -13.17
CA TRP A 197 2.08 -1.56 -14.11
C TRP A 197 2.06 -2.14 -15.52
N ALA A 198 2.35 -1.27 -16.51
CA ALA A 198 2.37 -1.63 -17.92
C ALA A 198 3.44 -2.68 -18.28
N ALA A 199 4.54 -2.75 -17.52
CA ALA A 199 5.58 -3.78 -17.67
C ALA A 199 5.11 -5.21 -17.28
N GLY A 200 3.93 -5.34 -16.69
CA GLY A 200 3.28 -6.64 -16.43
C GLY A 200 3.67 -7.28 -15.09
N PRO A 201 3.15 -8.48 -14.80
CA PRO A 201 3.15 -9.08 -13.46
C PRO A 201 4.50 -9.19 -12.75
N PRO A 202 5.63 -9.45 -13.43
CA PRO A 202 6.94 -9.49 -12.77
C PRO A 202 7.36 -8.15 -12.15
N SER A 203 6.80 -7.04 -12.62
CA SER A 203 7.10 -5.69 -12.11
C SER A 203 6.08 -5.19 -11.08
N TRP A 204 5.00 -5.93 -10.85
CA TRP A 204 3.90 -5.46 -10.00
C TRP A 204 4.31 -5.42 -8.54
N THR A 205 4.29 -4.23 -7.98
CA THR A 205 4.63 -3.98 -6.59
C THR A 205 3.38 -4.08 -5.71
N VAL A 206 3.58 -4.40 -4.44
CA VAL A 206 2.53 -4.28 -3.43
C VAL A 206 2.31 -2.81 -3.10
N VAL A 207 1.07 -2.38 -3.19
CA VAL A 207 0.57 -1.10 -2.67
C VAL A 207 -0.41 -1.38 -1.53
N ALA A 208 -0.19 -0.75 -0.38
CA ALA A 208 -1.10 -0.80 0.75
C ALA A 208 -2.04 0.41 0.68
N VAL A 209 -3.34 0.16 0.65
CA VAL A 209 -4.38 1.19 0.57
C VAL A 209 -5.10 1.26 1.91
N GLY A 210 -5.12 2.43 2.51
CA GLY A 210 -5.72 2.62 3.84
C GLY A 210 -7.24 2.39 3.86
N PRO A 211 -7.85 2.17 5.03
CA PRO A 211 -9.25 1.75 5.16
C PRO A 211 -10.27 2.72 4.53
N GLN A 212 -9.97 4.03 4.53
CA GLN A 212 -10.80 5.08 3.93
C GLN A 212 -10.42 5.41 2.47
N LEU A 213 -9.52 4.63 1.87
CA LEU A 213 -8.97 4.83 0.52
C LEU A 213 -8.29 6.21 0.30
N ALA A 214 -8.07 6.96 1.37
CA ALA A 214 -7.46 8.30 1.33
C ALA A 214 -5.92 8.24 1.24
N ARG A 215 -5.34 7.06 1.45
CA ARG A 215 -3.90 6.84 1.50
C ARG A 215 -3.51 5.59 0.72
N SER A 216 -2.37 5.69 0.04
CA SER A 216 -1.71 4.56 -0.63
C SER A 216 -0.21 4.62 -0.38
N ASP A 217 0.37 3.54 0.12
CA ASP A 217 1.81 3.39 0.33
C ASP A 217 2.38 2.34 -0.62
N PHE A 218 3.28 2.77 -1.50
CA PHE A 218 3.97 1.89 -2.44
C PHE A 218 5.21 1.30 -1.78
N THR A 219 5.28 -0.02 -1.72
CA THR A 219 6.34 -0.70 -0.96
C THR A 219 7.57 -1.05 -1.79
N GLU A 220 7.45 -1.04 -3.12
CA GLU A 220 8.46 -1.56 -4.06
C GLU A 220 8.75 -3.06 -3.88
N LEU A 221 7.91 -3.79 -3.16
CA LEU A 221 8.09 -5.22 -2.87
C LEU A 221 7.19 -6.08 -3.75
N SER A 222 7.68 -7.27 -4.10
CA SER A 222 6.82 -8.36 -4.61
C SER A 222 5.92 -8.89 -3.49
N PHE A 223 4.95 -9.74 -3.84
CA PHE A 223 4.04 -10.34 -2.86
C PHE A 223 4.80 -11.11 -1.78
N ALA A 224 5.72 -11.98 -2.19
CA ALA A 224 6.48 -12.79 -1.24
C ALA A 224 7.46 -11.95 -0.41
N SER A 225 8.13 -10.98 -1.04
CA SER A 225 9.03 -10.05 -0.34
C SER A 225 8.28 -9.23 0.70
N PHE A 226 7.06 -8.79 0.39
CA PHE A 226 6.20 -8.07 1.33
C PHE A 226 5.91 -8.94 2.56
N LEU A 227 5.44 -10.18 2.37
CA LEU A 227 5.10 -11.07 3.49
C LEU A 227 6.32 -11.40 4.38
N LEU A 228 7.50 -11.60 3.78
CA LEU A 228 8.75 -11.86 4.51
C LEU A 228 9.21 -10.69 5.38
N ASN A 229 9.10 -9.45 4.87
CA ASN A 229 9.41 -8.26 5.68
C ASN A 229 8.30 -8.01 6.72
N TYR A 230 7.05 -8.28 6.37
CA TYR A 230 5.90 -8.06 7.24
C TYR A 230 5.94 -8.97 8.47
N SER A 231 6.29 -10.25 8.27
CA SER A 231 6.43 -11.21 9.37
C SER A 231 7.72 -11.07 10.17
N GLY A 232 8.59 -10.11 9.82
CA GLY A 232 9.90 -9.91 10.46
C GLY A 232 10.94 -11.00 10.18
N VAL A 233 10.67 -11.90 9.22
CA VAL A 233 11.67 -12.89 8.75
C VAL A 233 12.82 -12.15 8.09
N TRP A 234 12.50 -11.13 7.30
CA TRP A 234 13.44 -10.15 6.82
C TRP A 234 13.27 -8.83 7.56
N GLN A 235 14.39 -8.15 7.78
CA GLN A 235 14.44 -6.84 8.44
C GLN A 235 15.09 -5.80 7.52
N ASN A 236 14.99 -6.03 6.21
CA ASN A 236 15.68 -5.22 5.20
C ASN A 236 14.84 -3.99 4.82
N ARG A 237 13.52 -4.05 5.01
CA ARG A 237 12.57 -2.96 4.77
C ARG A 237 11.54 -2.94 5.90
N ASN A 238 11.32 -1.77 6.50
CA ASN A 238 10.22 -1.60 7.44
C ASN A 238 8.91 -1.39 6.66
N ILE A 239 7.94 -2.27 6.90
CA ILE A 239 6.57 -2.07 6.42
C ILE A 239 5.83 -1.30 7.49
N PHE A 240 5.44 -0.07 7.15
CA PHE A 240 4.69 0.79 8.05
C PHE A 240 3.29 1.02 7.47
N LEU A 241 2.30 0.39 8.09
CA LEU A 241 0.88 0.67 7.86
C LEU A 241 0.44 1.56 9.04
N LEU A 242 0.06 2.80 8.74
CA LEU A 242 -0.29 3.77 9.79
C LEU A 242 -1.50 3.26 10.59
N ASP A 243 -1.45 3.44 11.91
CA ASP A 243 -2.46 2.99 12.87
C ASP A 243 -2.71 1.47 12.92
N HIS A 244 -1.96 0.69 12.14
CA HIS A 244 -1.94 -0.76 12.22
C HIS A 244 -0.91 -1.21 13.25
N VAL A 245 -1.27 -2.18 14.09
CA VAL A 245 -0.33 -2.80 15.04
C VAL A 245 0.48 -3.85 14.27
N PRO A 246 1.81 -3.70 14.14
CA PRO A 246 2.61 -4.67 13.42
C PRO A 246 2.50 -6.06 14.04
N TRP A 247 2.49 -7.09 13.20
CA TRP A 247 2.51 -8.47 13.67
C TRP A 247 3.71 -8.73 14.58
N SER A 248 3.46 -9.36 15.72
CA SER A 248 4.49 -9.86 16.63
C SER A 248 4.35 -11.36 16.80
N GLY A 249 5.25 -12.14 16.21
CA GLY A 249 5.24 -13.60 16.30
C GLY A 249 5.96 -14.26 15.14
N PRO A 250 6.08 -15.60 15.14
CA PRO A 250 6.60 -16.30 13.98
C PRO A 250 5.69 -16.13 12.75
N PRO A 251 6.21 -16.26 11.52
CA PRO A 251 5.41 -16.30 10.30
C PRO A 251 4.47 -17.50 10.32
N ALA A 252 3.19 -17.29 10.61
CA ALA A 252 2.20 -18.35 10.71
C ALA A 252 1.16 -18.23 9.60
N PHE A 253 0.73 -19.35 9.03
CA PHE A 253 -0.36 -19.40 8.07
C PHE A 253 -1.45 -20.34 8.56
N ARG A 254 -2.70 -19.89 8.50
CA ARG A 254 -3.89 -20.69 8.78
C ARG A 254 -4.73 -20.73 7.52
N GLY A 255 -4.90 -21.92 6.93
CA GLY A 255 -5.76 -22.08 5.76
C GLY A 255 -7.20 -21.66 6.03
N ALA A 256 -7.90 -21.22 4.98
CA ALA A 256 -9.32 -20.93 5.07
C ALA A 256 -10.09 -22.19 5.54
N GLY A 257 -10.75 -22.10 6.70
CA GLY A 257 -11.68 -23.13 7.15
C GLY A 257 -12.99 -23.11 6.35
N ASP A 258 -13.79 -24.16 6.46
CA ASP A 258 -15.13 -24.23 5.85
C ASP A 258 -16.11 -23.20 6.45
N GLU A 259 -15.76 -22.58 7.57
CA GLU A 259 -16.52 -21.48 8.19
C GLU A 259 -16.02 -20.15 7.61
N GLY A 260 -16.86 -19.48 6.83
CA GLY A 260 -16.58 -18.17 6.25
C GLY A 260 -16.17 -17.16 7.32
N VAL A 261 -15.25 -16.25 6.98
CA VAL A 261 -14.83 -15.15 7.86
C VAL A 261 -16.07 -14.37 8.31
N ASP A 262 -16.47 -14.53 9.57
CA ASP A 262 -17.46 -13.66 10.20
C ASP A 262 -16.91 -12.24 10.16
N ARG A 263 -17.49 -11.40 9.31
CA ARG A 263 -17.11 -10.00 9.13
C ARG A 263 -17.45 -9.22 10.40
N ALA A 264 -16.44 -8.63 11.03
CA ALA A 264 -16.59 -7.49 11.94
C ALA A 264 -16.62 -6.18 11.15
#